data_AF-A0AA42KTP1-F1
#
_entry.id   AF-A0AA42KTP1-F1
#
_cell.length_a   1.000
_cell.length_b   1.000
_cell.length_c   1.000
_cell.angle_alpha   90.00
_cell.angle_beta   90.00
_cell.angle_gamma   90.00
#
_symmetry.space_group_name_H-M   'P 1'
#
loop_
_entity.id
_entity.type
_entity.pdbx_description
1 polymer ?
#
loop_
_entity_poly.entity_id
_entity_poly.type
_entity_poly.pdbx_seq_one_letter_code
_entity_poly.pdbx_strand_id
1 'polypeptide(L)' 'MHSPDAAYRITYITLDEVQLHFETQVAVTDEEGGLALHSAATRPEERRVLRELICQEQEQQVA' A
#
# COMPACT_ATOMS: atom_id res chain seq x y z
N MET A 1 -22.60 -3.55 -16.31
CA MET A 1 -21.41 -2.78 -15.89
C MET A 1 -20.71 -3.62 -14.84
N HIS A 2 -19.68 -4.36 -15.23
CA HIS A 2 -18.83 -5.05 -14.26
C HIS A 2 -18.03 -3.99 -13.52
N SER A 3 -18.17 -3.94 -12.19
CA SER A 3 -17.20 -3.23 -11.37
C SER A 3 -15.85 -3.85 -11.71
N PRO A 4 -14.83 -3.07 -12.10
CA PRO A 4 -13.61 -3.68 -12.53
C PRO A 4 -12.96 -4.34 -11.30
N ASP A 5 -12.82 -5.66 -11.34
CA ASP A 5 -12.23 -6.42 -10.24
C ASP A 5 -10.77 -5.98 -10.11
N ALA A 6 -10.42 -5.49 -8.91
CA ALA A 6 -9.04 -5.13 -8.62
C ALA A 6 -8.18 -6.40 -8.67
N ALA A 7 -7.24 -6.47 -9.61
CA ALA A 7 -6.37 -7.62 -9.78
C ALA A 7 -5.39 -7.75 -8.60
N TYR A 8 -4.81 -6.62 -8.18
CA TYR A 8 -3.98 -6.54 -6.98
C TYR A 8 -3.87 -5.09 -6.47
N ARG A 9 -3.40 -4.95 -5.23
CA ARG A 9 -3.17 -3.66 -4.56
C ARG A 9 -1.78 -3.65 -3.97
N ILE A 10 -1.07 -2.53 -4.16
CA ILE A 10 0.30 -2.33 -3.68
C ILE A 10 0.32 -1.10 -2.80
N THR A 11 0.83 -1.23 -1.57
CA THR A 11 1.09 -0.10 -0.68
C THR A 11 2.60 0.07 -0.54
N TYR A 12 3.13 1.16 -1.09
CA TYR A 12 4.51 1.59 -0.95
C TYR A 12 4.66 2.33 0.37
N ILE A 13 5.70 1.98 1.11
CA ILE A 13 6.00 2.59 2.40
C ILE A 13 7.43 3.09 2.34
N THR A 14 7.60 4.38 2.63
CA THR A 14 8.92 5.01 2.68
C THR A 14 9.12 5.56 4.08
N LEU A 15 10.23 5.20 4.70
CA LEU A 15 10.68 5.83 5.93
C LEU A 15 11.56 7.02 5.56
N ASP A 16 11.11 8.23 5.90
CA ASP A 16 11.97 9.42 5.86
C ASP A 16 12.66 9.61 7.24
N GLU A 17 13.31 10.76 7.46
CA GLU A 17 14.05 11.04 8.69
C GLU A 17 13.17 11.03 9.96
N VAL A 18 11.84 11.14 9.85
CA VAL A 18 10.96 11.40 11.02
C VAL A 18 9.65 10.59 11.00
N GLN A 19 9.19 10.11 9.85
CA GLN A 19 7.87 9.51 9.66
C GLN A 19 7.80 8.50 8.50
N LEU A 20 6.77 7.66 8.57
CA LEU A 20 6.42 6.74 7.49
C LEU A 20 5.43 7.41 6.53
N HIS A 21 5.82 7.46 5.26
CA HIS A 21 4.97 7.84 4.13
C HIS A 21 4.33 6.62 3.50
N PHE A 22 3.06 6.74 3.12
CA PHE A 22 2.27 5.66 2.54
C PHE A 22 1.65 6.13 1.22
N GLU A 23 1.87 5.35 0.18
CA GLU A 23 1.24 5.53 -1.13
C GLU A 23 0.64 4.21 -1.57
N THR A 24 -0.61 4.22 -2.02
CA THR A 24 -1.26 2.99 -2.50
C THR A 24 -1.64 3.11 -3.97
N GLN A 25 -1.35 2.06 -4.71
CA GLN A 25 -1.80 1.86 -6.08
C GLN A 25 -2.68 0.61 -6.16
N VAL A 26 -3.71 0.67 -6.99
CA VAL A 26 -4.59 -0.45 -7.32
C VAL A 26 -4.42 -0.75 -8.79
N ALA A 27 -4.10 -2.01 -9.09
CA ALA A 27 -4.10 -2.51 -10.44
C ALA A 27 -5.49 -3.02 -10.80
N VAL A 28 -5.98 -2.53 -11.93
CA VAL A 28 -7.31 -2.81 -12.44
C VAL A 28 -7.16 -3.30 -13.87
N THR A 29 -7.89 -4.36 -14.23
CA THR A 29 -7.91 -4.84 -15.61
C THR A 29 -8.63 -3.82 -16.49
N ASP A 30 -7.98 -3.38 -17.57
CA ASP A 30 -8.59 -2.49 -18.55
C ASP A 30 -9.46 -3.26 -19.56
N GLU A 31 -10.16 -2.54 -20.44
CA GLU A 31 -11.05 -3.13 -21.44
C GLU A 31 -10.31 -3.92 -22.53
N GLU A 32 -8.99 -3.70 -22.69
CA GLU A 32 -8.12 -4.40 -23.64
C GLU A 32 -7.44 -5.63 -23.00
N GLY A 33 -7.73 -5.91 -21.72
CA GLY A 33 -7.13 -7.01 -20.95
C GLY A 33 -5.74 -6.70 -20.40
N GLY A 34 -5.29 -5.45 -20.50
CA GLY A 34 -4.10 -4.92 -19.83
C GLY A 34 -4.35 -4.59 -18.35
N LEU A 35 -3.31 -4.11 -17.69
CA LEU A 35 -3.37 -3.67 -16.29
C LEU A 35 -3.08 -2.19 -16.20
N ALA A 36 -4.07 -1.42 -15.72
CA ALA A 36 -3.94 -0.02 -15.40
C ALA A 36 -3.68 0.17 -13.90
N LEU A 37 -2.69 1.00 -13.56
CA LEU A 37 -2.39 1.36 -12.17
C LEU A 37 -3.04 2.69 -11.81
N HIS A 38 -3.81 2.69 -10.73
CA HIS A 38 -4.48 3.88 -10.22
C HIS A 38 -4.05 4.18 -8.79
N SER A 39 -3.72 5.44 -8.51
CA SER A 39 -3.54 5.91 -7.14
C SER A 39 -4.83 5.72 -6.34
N ALA A 40 -4.70 5.24 -5.12
CA ALA A 40 -5.79 5.03 -4.20
C ALA A 40 -5.37 5.47 -2.79
N ALA A 41 -6.36 5.79 -1.96
CA ALA A 41 -6.10 6.05 -0.55
C ALA A 41 -5.59 4.77 0.14
N THR A 42 -4.54 4.91 0.95
CA THR A 42 -4.16 3.88 1.93
C THR A 42 -5.24 3.84 3.01
N ARG A 43 -5.79 2.64 3.28
CA ARG A 43 -6.86 2.52 4.28
C ARG A 43 -6.28 2.80 5.67
N PRO A 44 -6.99 3.52 6.56
CA PRO A 44 -6.47 3.85 7.89
C PRO A 44 -6.06 2.62 8.71
N GLU A 45 -6.82 1.54 8.63
CA GLU A 45 -6.52 0.27 9.32
C GLU A 45 -5.25 -0.39 8.78
N GLU A 46 -5.12 -0.47 7.45
CA GLU A 46 -3.93 -0.98 6.75
C GLU A 46 -2.69 -0.16 7.16
N ARG A 47 -2.80 1.17 7.16
CA ARG A 47 -1.73 2.08 7.59
C ARG A 47 -1.29 1.82 9.02
N ARG A 48 -2.25 1.59 9.93
CA ARG A 48 -1.96 1.35 11.35
C ARG A 48 -1.18 0.04 11.52
N VAL A 49 -1.68 -1.05 10.95
CA VAL A 49 -1.05 -2.38 11.07
C VAL A 49 0.36 -2.36 10.48
N LEU A 50 0.54 -1.76 9.30
CA LEU A 50 1.84 -1.65 8.64
C LEU A 50 2.84 -0.82 9.47
N ARG A 51 2.38 0.28 10.09
CA ARG A 51 3.21 1.09 10.98
C ARG A 51 3.65 0.30 12.21
N GLU A 52 2.74 -0.44 12.84
CA GLU A 52 3.05 -1.26 14.01
C GLU A 52 4.10 -2.34 13.67
N LEU A 53 3.94 -3.03 12.53
CA LEU A 53 4.91 -4.04 12.07
C LEU A 53 6.31 -3.46 11.83
N ILE A 54 6.41 -2.33 11.12
CA ILE A 54 7.70 -1.70 10.80
C ILE A 54 8.41 -1.20 12.06
N CYS A 55 7.67 -0.56 12.97
CA CYS A 55 8.26 -0.07 14.22
C CYS A 55 8.72 -1.23 15.14
N GLN A 56 7.97 -2.34 15.20
CA GLN A 56 8.37 -3.51 15.99
C GLN A 56 9.64 -4.18 15.47
N GLU A 57 9.85 -4.23 14.15
CA GLU A 57 11.09 -4.76 13.59
C GLU A 57 12.29 -3.85 13.87
N GLN A 58 12.10 -2.53 13.91
CA GLN A 58 13.18 -1.61 14.29
C GLN A 58 13.61 -1.78 15.76
N GLU A 59 12.66 -1.95 16.67
CA GLU A 59 12.97 -2.19 18.09
C GLU A 59 13.76 -3.49 18.30
N GLN A 60 13.49 -4.53 17.50
CA GLN A 60 14.23 -5.80 17.56
C GLN A 60 15.63 -5.72 16.95
N GLN A 61 15.91 -4.79 16.03
CA GLN A 61 17.23 -4.62 15.43
C GLN A 61 18.20 -3.79 16.29
N VAL A 62 17.68 -3.04 17.27
CA VAL A 62 18.47 -2.16 18.16
C VAL A 62 18.75 -2.82 19.52
N ALA A 63 18.13 -3.96 19.84
CA ALA A 63 18.32 -4.75 21.06
C ALA A 63 19.43 -5.82 20.90
#